data_AF-A0A831LED6-F1
#
_entry.id   AF-A0A831LED6-F1
#
_cell.length_a   1.000
_cell.length_b   1.000
_cell.length_c   1.000
_cell.angle_alpha   90.00
_cell.angle_beta   90.00
_cell.angle_gamma   90.00
#
_symmetry.space_group_name_H-M   'P 1'
#
loop_
_entity.id
_entity.type
_entity.pdbx_description
1 polymer ?
#
loop_
_entity_poly.entity_id
_entity_poly.type
_entity_poly.pdbx_seq_one_letter_code
_entity_poly.pdbx_strand_id
1 'polypeptide(L)'
;MNDATAVALVFLILFGLMVGAIYLVMLIAPRRPTPTKLMRYEAGNPETGPAKAPLAMQYLGYVLMLVTLEPAAAIPIAVFMFTGNLLLTVLTAVVGGVVTLAASAYAYRYAKKIELWRVTP
;
A
#
# COMPACT_ATOMS: atom_id res chain seq x y z
N MET A 1 2.34 0.87 -33.22
CA MET A 1 2.57 0.30 -31.89
C MET A 1 1.22 0.29 -31.20
N ASN A 2 0.76 -0.86 -30.70
CA ASN A 2 -0.56 -0.95 -30.06
C ASN A 2 -0.49 -0.30 -28.67
N ASP A 3 -1.59 0.25 -28.17
CA ASP A 3 -1.60 0.94 -26.86
C ASP A 3 -1.12 0.06 -25.72
N ALA A 4 -1.50 -1.22 -25.72
CA ALA A 4 -1.01 -2.21 -24.77
C ALA A 4 0.52 -2.39 -24.82
N THR A 5 1.10 -2.39 -26.02
CA THR A 5 2.55 -2.45 -26.19
C THR A 5 3.23 -1.17 -25.73
N ALA A 6 2.61 -0.01 -25.92
CA ALA A 6 3.13 1.26 -25.41
C ALA A 6 3.14 1.30 -23.88
N VAL A 7 2.04 0.90 -23.24
CA VAL A 7 1.92 0.83 -21.78
C VAL A 7 2.92 -0.15 -21.18
N ALA A 8 3.02 -1.36 -21.73
CA ALA A 8 3.98 -2.35 -21.26
C ALA A 8 5.43 -1.83 -21.34
N LEU A 9 5.76 -1.14 -22.43
CA LEU A 9 7.08 -0.58 -22.66
C LEU A 9 7.39 0.57 -21.66
N VAL A 10 6.41 1.42 -21.34
CA VAL A 10 6.55 2.44 -20.28
C VAL A 10 6.85 1.80 -18.93
N PHE A 11 6.08 0.79 -18.51
CA PHE A 11 6.34 0.10 -17.23
C PHE A 11 7.71 -0.59 -17.20
N LEU A 12 8.13 -1.19 -18.32
CA LEU A 12 9.43 -1.84 -18.42
C LEU A 12 10.58 -0.82 -18.31
N ILE A 13 10.45 0.35 -18.94
CA ILE A 13 11.41 1.45 -18.79
C ILE A 13 11.45 1.93 -17.33
N LEU A 14 10.30 2.20 -16.71
CA LEU A 14 10.27 2.65 -15.31
C LEU A 14 10.89 1.64 -14.36
N PHE A 15 10.60 0.35 -14.54
CA PHE A 15 11.21 -0.72 -13.76
C PHE A 15 12.72 -0.80 -13.98
N GLY A 16 13.16 -0.70 -15.25
CA GLY A 16 14.57 -0.67 -15.60
C GLY A 16 15.31 0.52 -14.98
N LEU A 17 14.70 1.71 -14.98
CA LEU A 17 15.24 2.91 -14.33
C LEU A 17 15.31 2.75 -12.81
N MET A 18 14.29 2.18 -12.19
CA MET A 18 14.29 1.89 -10.74
C MET A 18 15.42 0.94 -10.36
N VAL A 19 15.53 -0.20 -11.05
CA VAL A 19 16.60 -1.19 -10.81
C VAL A 19 17.96 -0.55 -11.09
N GLY A 20 18.10 0.15 -12.21
CA GLY A 20 19.32 0.85 -12.58
C GLY A 20 19.76 1.88 -11.53
N ALA A 21 18.83 2.67 -10.99
CA ALA A 21 19.11 3.63 -9.94
C ALA A 21 19.60 2.95 -8.66
N ILE A 22 18.97 1.84 -8.24
CA ILE A 22 19.42 1.06 -7.07
C ILE A 22 20.86 0.58 -7.28
N TYR A 23 21.16 -0.03 -8.42
CA TYR A 23 22.49 -0.55 -8.71
C TYR A 23 23.54 0.57 -8.83
N LEU A 24 23.19 1.69 -9.44
CA LEU A 24 24.06 2.85 -9.56
C LEU A 24 24.39 3.45 -8.19
N VAL A 25 23.39 3.59 -7.32
CA VAL A 25 23.61 4.00 -5.93
C VAL A 25 24.47 2.98 -5.21
N MET A 26 24.22 1.68 -5.36
CA MET A 26 25.02 0.62 -4.74
C MET A 26 26.48 0.61 -5.23
N LEU A 27 26.76 1.07 -6.45
CA LEU A 27 28.10 1.15 -7.03
C LEU A 27 28.89 2.35 -6.50
N ILE A 28 28.23 3.50 -6.37
CA ILE A 28 28.88 4.77 -5.95
C ILE A 28 28.88 4.91 -4.43
N ALA A 29 27.94 4.30 -3.72
CA ALA A 29 27.80 4.44 -2.27
C ALA A 29 29.00 3.86 -1.49
N PRO A 30 29.56 4.60 -0.52
CA PRO A 30 30.69 4.14 0.27
C PRO A 30 30.30 3.00 1.20
N ARG A 31 30.77 1.78 0.90
CA ARG A 31 30.53 0.57 1.71
C ARG A 31 31.60 0.39 2.79
N ARG A 32 31.52 1.18 3.87
CA ARG A 32 32.40 1.04 5.04
C ARG A 32 31.61 0.54 6.27
N PRO A 33 31.36 -0.77 6.37
CA PRO A 33 30.70 -1.35 7.54
C PRO A 33 31.64 -1.21 8.74
N THR A 34 31.20 -0.49 9.77
CA THR A 34 31.86 -0.50 11.08
C THR A 34 30.94 -1.22 12.05
N PRO A 35 31.46 -1.85 13.12
CA PRO A 35 30.63 -2.53 14.11
C PRO A 35 29.48 -1.66 14.62
N THR A 36 29.74 -0.38 14.88
CA THR A 36 28.72 0.60 15.32
C THR A 36 27.66 0.91 14.27
N LYS A 37 27.99 0.87 12.96
CA LYS A 37 27.02 1.08 11.88
C LYS A 37 26.14 -0.15 11.60
N LEU A 38 26.61 -1.34 12.02
CA LEU A 38 25.88 -2.60 11.88
C LEU A 38 24.98 -2.90 13.09
N MET A 39 25.24 -2.25 14.22
CA MET A 39 24.32 -2.25 15.36
C MET A 39 23.00 -1.61 14.96
N ARG A 40 21.89 -2.08 15.53
CA ARG A 40 20.61 -1.41 15.38
C ARG A 40 20.75 0.01 15.94
N TYR A 41 20.24 1.00 15.22
CA TYR A 41 20.21 2.38 15.71
C TYR A 41 19.30 2.45 16.93
N GLU A 42 19.90 2.32 18.10
CA GLU A 42 19.24 2.54 19.37
C GLU A 42 19.13 4.05 19.54
N ALA A 43 17.99 4.61 19.14
CA ALA A 43 17.55 5.85 19.74
C ALA A 43 17.23 5.61 21.23
N GLY A 44 18.27 5.41 22.06
CA GLY A 44 18.26 5.64 23.50
C GLY A 44 18.76 4.54 24.44
N ASN A 45 18.67 3.24 24.12
CA ASN A 45 19.12 2.16 25.01
C ASN A 45 19.07 0.81 24.26
N PRO A 46 19.87 -0.21 24.63
CA PRO A 46 19.63 -1.57 24.22
C PRO A 46 18.20 -1.97 24.52
N GLU A 47 17.64 -2.79 23.63
CA GLU A 47 16.24 -3.23 23.66
C GLU A 47 16.07 -4.19 24.85
N THR A 48 16.20 -3.67 26.07
CA THR A 48 16.09 -4.39 27.32
C THR A 48 14.66 -4.28 27.79
N GLY A 49 13.87 -5.29 27.46
CA GLY A 49 12.47 -5.38 27.87
C GLY A 49 11.59 -6.02 26.80
N PRO A 50 10.35 -6.39 27.17
CA PRO A 50 9.36 -6.84 26.20
C PRO A 50 9.11 -5.73 25.17
N ALA A 51 8.92 -6.12 23.90
CA ALA A 51 8.70 -5.20 22.78
C ALA A 51 7.65 -4.14 23.15
N LYS A 52 8.02 -2.85 23.01
CA LYS A 52 7.14 -1.71 23.30
C LYS A 52 5.86 -1.79 22.47
N ALA A 53 4.77 -2.17 23.16
CA ALA A 53 3.36 -2.10 22.77
C ALA A 53 2.97 -2.79 21.45
N PRO A 54 1.83 -3.51 21.39
CA PRO A 54 1.21 -3.83 20.11
C PRO A 54 0.97 -2.51 19.38
N LEU A 55 1.51 -2.39 18.16
CA LEU A 55 1.35 -1.20 17.33
C LEU A 55 -0.12 -0.76 17.38
N ALA A 56 -0.38 0.49 17.75
CA ALA A 56 -1.74 1.02 17.75
C ALA A 56 -2.24 1.04 16.30
N MET A 57 -2.86 -0.05 15.86
CA MET A 57 -3.39 -0.25 14.51
C MET A 57 -4.65 0.59 14.25
N GLN A 58 -4.79 1.74 14.92
CA GLN A 58 -5.81 2.74 14.62
C GLN A 58 -5.75 3.15 13.14
N TYR A 59 -4.55 3.16 12.55
CA TYR A 59 -4.35 3.41 11.12
C TYR A 59 -4.87 2.30 10.21
N LEU A 60 -5.08 1.08 10.71
CA LEU A 60 -5.59 -0.03 9.90
C LEU A 60 -6.97 0.29 9.31
N GLY A 61 -7.85 0.91 10.10
CA GLY A 61 -9.16 1.33 9.60
C GLY A 61 -9.05 2.31 8.43
N TYR A 62 -8.16 3.29 8.51
CA TYR A 62 -7.93 4.24 7.43
C TYR A 62 -7.29 3.59 6.20
N VAL A 63 -6.36 2.65 6.39
CA VAL A 63 -5.76 1.88 5.29
C VAL A 63 -6.82 1.04 4.57
N LEU A 64 -7.72 0.39 5.31
CA LEU A 64 -8.81 -0.39 4.71
C LEU A 64 -9.75 0.47 3.86
N MET A 65 -10.08 1.68 4.32
CA MET A 65 -10.86 2.64 3.51
C MET A 65 -10.13 2.99 2.21
N LEU A 66 -8.84 3.31 2.28
CA LEU A 66 -8.05 3.67 1.11
C LEU A 66 -7.94 2.52 0.10
N VAL A 67 -7.58 1.31 0.57
CA VAL A 67 -7.33 0.13 -0.28
C VAL A 67 -8.60 -0.31 -1.03
N THR A 68 -9.78 -0.05 -0.46
CA THR A 68 -11.05 -0.42 -1.11
C THR A 68 -11.47 0.52 -2.23
N LEU A 69 -10.95 1.75 -2.25
CA LEU A 69 -11.25 2.74 -3.28
C LEU A 69 -10.63 2.37 -4.64
N GLU A 70 -9.40 1.84 -4.62
CA GLU A 70 -8.66 1.48 -5.84
C GLU A 70 -9.41 0.47 -6.74
N PRO A 71 -9.83 -0.71 -6.26
CA PRO A 71 -10.54 -1.68 -7.09
C PRO A 71 -11.91 -1.17 -7.53
N ALA A 72 -12.56 -0.32 -6.73
CA ALA A 72 -13.86 0.25 -7.07
C ALA A 72 -13.82 1.18 -8.29
N ALA A 73 -12.67 1.83 -8.54
CA ALA A 73 -12.42 2.61 -9.75
C ALA A 73 -11.82 1.75 -10.87
N ALA A 74 -10.84 0.90 -10.55
CA ALA A 74 -10.09 0.15 -11.55
C ALA A 74 -10.93 -0.90 -12.28
N ILE A 75 -11.82 -1.62 -11.57
CA ILE A 75 -12.60 -2.71 -12.15
C ILE A 75 -13.60 -2.21 -13.21
N PRO A 76 -14.44 -1.18 -12.96
CA PRO A 76 -15.35 -0.67 -13.98
C PRO A 76 -14.63 -0.13 -15.21
N ILE A 77 -13.49 0.57 -15.02
CA ILE A 77 -12.66 1.06 -16.12
C ILE A 77 -12.17 -0.12 -16.97
N ALA A 78 -11.62 -1.16 -16.33
CA ALA A 78 -11.16 -2.36 -17.03
C ALA A 78 -12.32 -3.04 -17.79
N VAL A 79 -13.49 -3.23 -17.14
CA VAL A 79 -14.67 -3.83 -17.76
C VAL A 79 -15.09 -3.05 -19.00
N PHE A 80 -15.13 -1.72 -18.95
CA PHE A 80 -15.45 -0.89 -20.10
C PHE A 80 -14.42 -1.06 -21.23
N MET A 81 -13.12 -1.02 -20.90
CA MET A 81 -12.05 -1.17 -21.88
C MET A 81 -12.07 -2.52 -22.60
N PHE A 82 -12.45 -3.61 -21.91
CA PHE A 82 -12.48 -4.95 -22.49
C PHE A 82 -13.79 -5.27 -23.23
N THR A 83 -14.93 -4.77 -22.74
CA THR A 83 -16.25 -5.19 -23.25
C THR A 83 -16.96 -4.12 -24.08
N GLY A 84 -16.63 -2.84 -23.90
CA GLY A 84 -17.38 -1.71 -24.46
C GLY A 84 -18.82 -1.59 -23.96
N ASN A 85 -19.24 -2.42 -23.00
CA ASN A 85 -20.62 -2.51 -22.57
C ASN A 85 -20.90 -1.56 -21.39
N LEU A 86 -21.68 -0.52 -21.65
CA LEU A 86 -22.01 0.49 -20.66
C LEU A 86 -22.81 -0.10 -19.48
N LEU A 87 -23.75 -1.02 -19.72
CA LEU A 87 -24.56 -1.62 -18.67
C LEU A 87 -23.70 -2.43 -17.69
N LEU A 88 -22.78 -3.26 -18.21
CA LEU A 88 -21.85 -4.02 -17.36
C LEU A 88 -20.89 -3.11 -16.59
N THR A 89 -20.46 -2.01 -17.21
CA THR A 89 -19.62 -0.99 -16.57
C THR A 89 -20.35 -0.31 -15.40
N VAL A 90 -21.60 0.09 -15.61
CA VAL A 90 -22.42 0.71 -14.55
C VAL A 90 -22.70 -0.30 -13.44
N LEU A 91 -23.05 -1.54 -13.77
CA LEU A 91 -23.29 -2.59 -12.76
C LEU A 91 -22.04 -2.84 -11.91
N THR A 92 -20.88 -2.98 -12.52
CA THR A 92 -19.61 -3.19 -11.80
C THR A 92 -19.22 -1.97 -10.96
N ALA A 93 -19.49 -0.74 -11.42
CA ALA A 93 -19.28 0.48 -10.64
C ALA A 93 -20.22 0.57 -9.42
N VAL A 94 -21.50 0.23 -9.60
CA VAL A 94 -22.46 0.19 -8.50
C VAL A 94 -22.06 -0.85 -7.46
N VAL A 95 -21.74 -2.07 -7.89
CA VAL A 95 -21.27 -3.14 -6.99
C VAL A 95 -19.98 -2.71 -6.27
N GLY A 96 -19.00 -2.16 -7.00
CA GLY A 96 -17.76 -1.65 -6.41
C GLY A 96 -18.00 -0.54 -5.38
N GLY A 97 -18.92 0.40 -5.67
CA GLY A 97 -19.32 1.45 -4.74
C GLY A 97 -19.99 0.90 -3.47
N VAL A 98 -20.89 -0.07 -3.61
CA VAL A 98 -21.55 -0.74 -2.47
C VAL A 98 -20.52 -1.45 -1.60
N VAL A 99 -19.58 -2.19 -2.20
CA VAL A 99 -18.51 -2.89 -1.47
C VAL A 99 -17.60 -1.89 -0.74
N THR A 100 -17.19 -0.81 -1.42
CA THR A 100 -16.36 0.25 -0.83
C THR A 100 -17.04 0.91 0.35
N LEU A 101 -18.33 1.21 0.22
CA LEU A 101 -19.11 1.84 1.27
C LEU A 101 -19.28 0.89 2.47
N ALA A 102 -19.57 -0.39 2.23
CA ALA A 102 -19.68 -1.40 3.28
C ALA A 102 -18.35 -1.60 4.03
N ALA A 103 -17.25 -1.76 3.29
CA ALA A 103 -15.92 -1.92 3.86
C ALA A 103 -15.46 -0.67 4.62
N SER A 104 -15.72 0.52 4.07
CA SER A 104 -15.39 1.79 4.73
C SER A 104 -16.22 2.01 6.00
N ALA A 105 -17.51 1.66 5.99
CA ALA A 105 -18.35 1.73 7.17
C ALA A 105 -17.87 0.77 8.27
N TYR A 106 -17.51 -0.46 7.91
CA TYR A 106 -16.89 -1.41 8.82
C TYR A 106 -15.58 -0.85 9.40
N ALA A 107 -14.68 -0.40 8.53
CA ALA A 107 -13.37 0.12 8.90
C ALA A 107 -13.48 1.36 9.80
N TYR A 108 -14.47 2.22 9.57
CA TYR A 108 -14.72 3.41 10.39
C TYR A 108 -15.20 3.02 11.79
N ARG A 109 -16.12 2.06 11.88
CA ARG A 109 -16.58 1.52 13.18
C ARG A 109 -15.43 0.84 13.92
N TYR A 110 -14.58 0.12 13.20
CA TYR A 110 -13.39 -0.52 13.76
C TYR A 110 -12.38 0.52 14.30
N ALA A 111 -12.09 1.57 13.53
CA ALA A 111 -11.18 2.64 13.93
C ALA A 111 -11.61 3.35 15.23
N LYS A 112 -12.93 3.48 15.45
CA LYS A 112 -13.50 4.10 16.66
C LYS A 112 -13.34 3.29 17.95
N LYS A 113 -13.01 1.99 17.88
CA LYS A 113 -12.90 1.14 19.08
C LYS A 113 -11.60 1.39 19.83
N ILE A 114 -11.54 2.50 20.59
CA ILE A 114 -10.39 2.94 21.38
C ILE A 114 -9.87 1.85 22.34
N GLU A 115 -10.75 0.99 22.81
CA GLU A 115 -10.47 -0.19 23.64
C GLU A 115 -9.49 -1.18 22.98
N LEU A 116 -9.49 -1.31 21.66
CA LEU A 116 -8.51 -2.15 20.94
C LEU A 116 -7.11 -1.51 20.85
N TRP A 117 -7.00 -0.22 21.17
CA TRP A 117 -5.81 0.60 21.00
C TRP A 117 -5.19 1.05 22.31
N ARG A 118 -5.93 0.91 23.42
CA ARG A 118 -5.41 1.20 24.75
C ARG A 118 -4.51 0.07 25.17
N VAL A 119 -3.22 0.37 25.29
CA VAL A 119 -2.29 -0.48 26.02
C VAL A 119 -2.62 -0.30 27.50
N THR A 120 -3.45 -1.18 28.05
CA THR A 120 -3.57 -1.29 29.51
C THR A 120 -2.22 -1.75 30.07
N PRO A 121 -1.70 -1.10 31.13
CA PRO A 121 -0.48 -1.53 31.80
C PRO A 121 -0.64 -2.91 32.44
#